data_AF-A0A6A7SH40-F1
#
_entry.id   AF-A0A6A7SH40-F1
#
_cell.length_a   1.000
_cell.length_b   1.000
_cell.length_c   1.000
_cell.angle_alpha   90.00
_cell.angle_beta   90.00
_cell.angle_gamma   90.00
#
_symmetry.space_group_name_H-M   'P 1'
#
loop_
_entity.id
_entity.type
_entity.pdbx_description
1 polymer ?
#
loop_
_entity_poly.entity_id
_entity_poly.type
_entity_poly.pdbx_seq_one_letter_code
_entity_poly.pdbx_strand_id
1 'polypeptide(L)'
;MRIEYSNPALRFYIGDVRSRHSVDKAMRGVDLVFHAAALKQVPSCEFFPLEAVQTNIIGSANVVDSAVEHGVRHVVCLSTDKAVMPINAMGMTKALMEKTAQAATRDLGPGDTTVSCVRYGNVMYSRGSVIPLFIKQIKEGRPITITEPGMTRFMLALPEAIQLVEFAFQNAEQGDVFVRKAPACTVHMLAETLIEMFKADSEIKVIGMRHGEKLYETLASAEELRRAEDMGGYYRIRLDTRDLNYSKYFTEGDPEEVVTEDYHSHNTRQLDHAELRELLLSLPEVRRELDEWYAGKK
;
A
#
# COMPACT_ATOMS: atom_id res chain seq x y z
N MET A 1 -16.69 18.58 3.51
CA MET A 1 -17.07 17.25 4.05
C MET A 1 -18.55 17.15 4.43
N ARG A 2 -19.04 17.53 5.63
CA ARG A 2 -20.46 17.28 5.99
C ARG A 2 -21.47 17.99 5.08
N ILE A 3 -21.26 19.28 4.80
CA ILE A 3 -22.10 20.08 3.88
C ILE A 3 -21.90 19.62 2.44
N GLU A 4 -20.64 19.42 2.05
CA GLU A 4 -20.24 19.02 0.69
C GLU A 4 -20.86 17.69 0.23
N TYR A 5 -20.87 16.66 1.08
CA TYR A 5 -21.43 15.37 0.72
C TYR A 5 -22.93 15.24 1.01
N SER A 6 -23.45 15.95 2.02
CA SER A 6 -24.87 15.97 2.41
C SER A 6 -25.57 14.59 2.39
N ASN A 7 -24.87 13.53 2.79
CA ASN A 7 -25.37 12.15 2.77
C ASN A 7 -25.61 11.64 4.20
N PRO A 8 -26.84 11.21 4.55
CA PRO A 8 -27.17 10.75 5.90
C PRO A 8 -26.45 9.46 6.33
N ALA A 9 -25.92 8.67 5.38
CA ALA A 9 -25.10 7.51 5.69
C ALA A 9 -23.71 7.88 6.25
N LEU A 10 -23.26 9.12 6.04
CA LEU A 10 -21.95 9.58 6.52
C LEU A 10 -22.05 10.19 7.92
N ARG A 11 -21.26 9.64 8.84
CA ARG A 11 -21.03 10.20 10.18
C ARG A 11 -19.56 10.56 10.33
N PHE A 12 -19.30 11.72 10.93
CA PHE A 12 -17.94 12.24 11.12
C PHE A 12 -17.59 12.19 12.60
N TYR A 13 -16.62 11.35 12.94
CA TYR A 13 -16.09 11.21 14.30
C TYR A 13 -14.74 11.92 14.38
N ILE A 14 -14.56 12.76 15.40
CA ILE A 14 -13.24 13.27 15.77
C ILE A 14 -12.59 12.24 16.67
N GLY A 15 -11.38 11.82 16.32
CA GLY A 15 -10.63 10.87 17.12
C GLY A 15 -9.20 10.68 16.65
N ASP A 16 -8.45 9.92 17.45
CA ASP A 16 -7.05 9.57 17.20
C ASP A 16 -6.84 8.08 17.52
N VAL A 17 -6.25 7.34 16.58
CA VAL A 17 -5.92 5.92 16.75
C VAL A 17 -4.93 5.69 17.90
N ARG A 18 -4.13 6.70 18.26
CA ARG A 18 -3.21 6.64 19.41
C ARG A 18 -3.94 6.59 20.75
N SER A 19 -5.22 6.97 20.79
CA SER A 19 -6.05 6.94 21.99
C SER A 19 -7.08 5.83 21.92
N ARG A 20 -6.87 4.73 22.67
CA ARG A 20 -7.79 3.60 22.72
C ARG A 20 -9.22 4.01 23.05
N HIS A 21 -9.41 4.87 24.05
CA HIS A 21 -10.72 5.44 24.40
C HIS A 21 -11.38 6.22 23.26
N SER A 22 -10.58 6.90 22.43
CA SER A 22 -11.10 7.59 21.25
C SER A 22 -11.61 6.61 20.20
N VAL A 23 -10.88 5.51 19.99
CA VAL A 23 -11.26 4.44 19.06
C VAL A 23 -12.53 3.74 19.53
N ASP A 24 -12.61 3.36 20.80
CA ASP A 24 -13.77 2.65 21.37
C ASP A 24 -15.08 3.43 21.19
N LYS A 25 -15.04 4.77 21.28
CA LYS A 25 -16.22 5.61 20.99
C LYS A 25 -16.72 5.51 19.56
N ALA A 26 -15.82 5.35 18.60
CA ALA A 26 -16.14 5.23 17.18
C ALA A 26 -16.50 3.77 16.79
N MET A 27 -16.06 2.78 17.58
CA MET A 27 -16.23 1.35 17.27
C MET A 27 -17.62 0.78 17.59
N ARG A 28 -18.42 1.48 18.41
CA ARG A 28 -19.74 0.98 18.84
C ARG A 28 -20.69 0.77 17.66
N GLY A 29 -21.13 -0.48 17.48
CA GLY A 29 -22.07 -0.88 16.43
C GLY A 29 -21.44 -0.91 15.03
N VAL A 30 -20.11 -0.98 14.94
CA VAL A 30 -19.39 -1.12 13.67
C VAL A 30 -19.32 -2.58 13.27
N ASP A 31 -19.66 -2.88 12.01
CA ASP A 31 -19.54 -4.21 11.43
C ASP A 31 -18.18 -4.47 10.78
N LEU A 32 -17.64 -3.45 10.09
CA LEU A 32 -16.46 -3.56 9.22
C LEU A 32 -15.53 -2.36 9.46
N VAL A 33 -14.24 -2.61 9.61
CA VAL A 33 -13.22 -1.57 9.83
C VAL A 33 -12.22 -1.55 8.69
N PHE A 34 -12.14 -0.41 8.00
CA PHE A 34 -11.10 -0.08 7.04
C PHE A 34 -10.01 0.72 7.77
N HIS A 35 -8.95 0.07 8.25
CA HIS A 35 -7.90 0.74 9.01
C HIS A 35 -6.83 1.36 8.08
N ALA A 36 -7.08 2.61 7.69
CA ALA A 36 -6.24 3.38 6.78
C ALA A 36 -5.39 4.47 7.46
N ALA A 37 -5.51 4.65 8.78
CA ALA A 37 -4.77 5.69 9.50
C ALA A 37 -3.29 5.33 9.62
N ALA A 38 -2.41 6.23 9.15
CA ALA A 38 -0.97 6.02 9.16
C ALA A 38 -0.17 7.32 8.99
N LEU A 39 1.04 7.35 9.53
CA LEU A 39 2.12 8.18 9.01
C LEU A 39 2.80 7.44 7.86
N LYS A 40 2.70 8.00 6.65
CA LYS A 40 3.10 7.30 5.41
C LYS A 40 4.18 8.00 4.59
N GLN A 41 4.66 9.16 5.04
CA GLN A 41 5.72 9.90 4.35
C GLN A 41 7.07 9.45 4.87
N VAL A 42 7.92 8.93 3.97
CA VAL A 42 9.24 8.39 4.32
C VAL A 42 10.08 9.41 5.10
N PRO A 43 10.30 10.66 4.63
CA PRO A 43 11.16 11.61 5.34
C PRO A 43 10.65 11.94 6.75
N SER A 44 9.33 12.11 6.91
CA SER A 44 8.75 12.40 8.23
C SER A 44 8.92 11.24 9.20
N CYS A 45 8.81 9.99 8.73
CA CYS A 45 9.02 8.82 9.59
C CYS A 45 10.51 8.61 9.92
N GLU A 46 11.42 8.96 9.01
CA GLU A 46 12.87 8.94 9.28
C GLU A 46 13.26 9.96 10.35
N PHE A 47 12.74 11.18 10.26
CA PHE A 47 13.04 12.23 11.25
C PHE A 47 12.30 12.06 12.57
N PHE A 48 11.11 11.45 12.55
CA PHE A 48 10.26 11.25 13.72
C PHE A 48 9.80 9.79 13.85
N PRO A 49 10.74 8.83 14.05
CA PRO A 49 10.40 7.41 14.04
C PRO A 49 9.49 7.01 15.21
N LEU A 50 9.59 7.68 16.37
CA LEU A 50 8.68 7.43 17.49
C LEU A 50 7.24 7.82 17.17
N GLU A 51 7.03 8.88 16.36
CA GLU A 51 5.69 9.25 15.90
C GLU A 51 5.11 8.20 14.95
N ALA A 52 5.96 7.62 14.09
CA ALA A 52 5.58 6.50 13.24
C ALA A 52 5.22 5.25 14.06
N VAL A 53 5.97 4.94 15.13
CA VAL A 53 5.64 3.86 16.06
C VAL A 53 4.27 4.09 16.71
N GLN A 54 4.04 5.28 17.26
CA GLN A 54 2.79 5.61 17.94
C GLN A 54 1.58 5.50 17.01
N THR A 55 1.67 6.00 15.78
CA THR A 55 0.55 5.93 14.83
C THR A 55 0.41 4.57 14.17
N ASN A 56 1.49 4.04 13.59
CA ASN A 56 1.41 2.88 12.72
C ASN A 56 1.38 1.56 13.48
N ILE A 57 2.01 1.47 14.66
CA ILE A 57 2.06 0.22 15.44
C ILE A 57 1.04 0.30 16.58
N ILE A 58 1.24 1.20 17.54
CA ILE A 58 0.39 1.30 18.74
C ILE A 58 -1.04 1.69 18.35
N GLY A 59 -1.19 2.67 17.45
CA GLY A 59 -2.50 3.07 16.95
C GLY A 59 -3.24 1.94 16.22
N SER A 60 -2.52 1.08 15.50
CA SER A 60 -3.12 -0.09 14.85
C SER A 60 -3.51 -1.17 15.85
N ALA A 61 -2.68 -1.41 16.88
CA ALA A 61 -3.05 -2.30 17.99
C ALA A 61 -4.35 -1.83 18.65
N ASN A 62 -4.45 -0.54 18.99
CA ASN A 62 -5.67 0.02 19.57
C ASN A 62 -6.91 -0.21 18.70
N VAL A 63 -6.79 -0.09 17.38
CA VAL A 63 -7.90 -0.33 16.43
C VAL A 63 -8.29 -1.79 16.39
N VAL A 64 -7.30 -2.70 16.29
CA VAL A 64 -7.56 -4.14 16.25
C VAL A 64 -8.16 -4.62 17.56
N ASP A 65 -7.56 -4.27 18.71
CA ASP A 65 -8.05 -4.68 20.03
C ASP A 65 -9.47 -4.13 20.28
N SER A 66 -9.73 -2.86 19.92
CA SER A 66 -11.06 -2.27 20.03
C SER A 66 -12.09 -2.99 19.17
N ALA A 67 -11.71 -3.35 17.94
CA ALA A 67 -12.59 -4.04 17.02
C ALA A 67 -12.97 -5.44 17.55
N VAL A 68 -11.99 -6.17 18.09
CA VAL A 68 -12.20 -7.47 18.74
C VAL A 68 -13.14 -7.33 19.94
N GLU A 69 -12.86 -6.39 20.85
CA GLU A 69 -13.68 -6.18 22.06
C GLU A 69 -15.12 -5.73 21.76
N HIS A 70 -15.34 -5.05 20.63
CA HIS A 70 -16.67 -4.60 20.20
C HIS A 70 -17.38 -5.58 19.25
N GLY A 71 -16.78 -6.75 18.98
CA GLY A 71 -17.40 -7.78 18.13
C GLY A 71 -17.55 -7.36 16.67
N VAL A 72 -16.64 -6.53 16.16
CA VAL A 72 -16.58 -6.18 14.73
C VAL A 72 -16.40 -7.46 13.91
N ARG A 73 -17.05 -7.59 12.76
CA ARG A 73 -16.96 -8.81 11.95
C ARG A 73 -15.61 -8.91 11.24
N HIS A 74 -15.15 -7.82 10.62
CA HIS A 74 -13.89 -7.79 9.88
C HIS A 74 -13.11 -6.49 10.07
N VAL A 75 -11.79 -6.61 10.18
CA VAL A 75 -10.82 -5.51 10.16
C VAL A 75 -9.83 -5.75 9.04
N VAL A 76 -9.69 -4.79 8.13
CA VAL A 76 -8.65 -4.81 7.09
C VAL A 76 -7.65 -3.70 7.34
N CYS A 77 -6.42 -4.07 7.66
CA CYS A 77 -5.30 -3.15 7.87
C CYS A 77 -4.56 -2.87 6.57
N LEU A 78 -4.35 -1.59 6.26
CA LEU A 78 -3.64 -1.20 5.03
C LEU A 78 -2.13 -1.11 5.27
N SER A 79 -1.37 -1.93 4.56
CA SER A 79 0.09 -1.94 4.52
C SER A 79 0.62 -1.48 3.16
N THR A 80 1.91 -1.67 2.90
CA THR A 80 2.65 -1.18 1.74
C THR A 80 3.75 -2.15 1.33
N ASP A 81 4.09 -2.20 0.04
CA ASP A 81 5.29 -2.90 -0.47
C ASP A 81 6.57 -2.62 0.35
N LYS A 82 6.73 -1.42 0.90
CA LYS A 82 7.90 -1.04 1.71
C LYS A 82 8.00 -1.77 3.04
N ALA A 83 6.95 -2.48 3.45
CA ALA A 83 6.96 -3.37 4.61
C ALA A 83 7.75 -4.67 4.35
N VAL A 84 8.01 -5.02 3.09
CA VAL A 84 8.82 -6.20 2.73
C VAL A 84 10.28 -5.80 2.64
N MET A 85 11.14 -6.49 3.37
CA MET A 85 12.58 -6.15 3.48
C MET A 85 12.78 -4.64 3.70
N PRO A 86 12.17 -4.05 4.75
CA PRO A 86 12.08 -2.60 4.90
C PRO A 86 13.45 -1.97 5.16
N ILE A 87 13.76 -0.89 4.45
CA ILE A 87 15.02 -0.13 4.61
C ILE A 87 14.81 1.25 5.26
N ASN A 88 13.56 1.67 5.45
CA ASN A 88 13.19 2.97 6.02
C ASN A 88 12.19 2.80 7.17
N ALA A 89 12.18 3.77 8.10
CA ALA A 89 11.36 3.74 9.31
C ALA A 89 9.85 3.61 9.01
N MET A 90 9.37 4.20 7.91
CA MET A 90 7.98 4.07 7.48
C MET A 90 7.64 2.61 7.16
N GLY A 91 8.46 1.97 6.32
CA GLY A 91 8.32 0.55 5.97
C GLY A 91 8.47 -0.37 7.18
N MET A 92 9.46 -0.12 8.05
CA MET A 92 9.68 -0.91 9.26
C MET A 92 8.47 -0.88 10.21
N THR A 93 7.88 0.30 10.43
CA THR A 93 6.69 0.42 11.28
C THR A 93 5.45 -0.21 10.66
N LYS A 94 5.33 -0.23 9.32
CA LYS A 94 4.27 -0.98 8.63
C LYS A 94 4.49 -2.49 8.66
N ALA A 95 5.73 -2.97 8.57
CA ALA A 95 6.05 -4.38 8.76
C ALA A 95 5.68 -4.84 10.19
N LEU A 96 6.03 -4.03 11.20
CA LEU A 96 5.63 -4.31 12.58
C LEU A 96 4.13 -4.20 12.81
N MET A 97 3.43 -3.30 12.12
CA MET A 97 1.96 -3.25 12.12
C MET A 97 1.36 -4.58 11.63
N GLU A 98 1.84 -5.13 10.50
CA GLU A 98 1.37 -6.42 9.98
C GLU A 98 1.55 -7.52 11.03
N LYS A 99 2.74 -7.60 11.66
CA LYS A 99 3.00 -8.57 12.72
C LYS A 99 2.13 -8.37 13.96
N THR A 100 1.85 -7.13 14.32
CA THR A 100 0.99 -6.79 15.46
C THR A 100 -0.46 -7.22 15.20
N ALA A 101 -1.00 -6.90 14.01
CA ALA A 101 -2.34 -7.32 13.61
C ALA A 101 -2.46 -8.85 13.55
N GLN A 102 -1.45 -9.54 12.98
CA GLN A 102 -1.38 -10.99 12.94
C GLN A 102 -1.24 -11.65 14.32
N ALA A 103 -0.54 -11.01 15.26
CA ALA A 103 -0.40 -11.54 16.61
C ALA A 103 -1.74 -11.51 17.36
N ALA A 104 -2.53 -10.45 17.18
CA ALA A 104 -3.85 -10.31 17.80
C ALA A 104 -4.85 -11.38 17.36
N THR A 105 -4.65 -12.04 16.22
CA THR A 105 -5.54 -13.12 15.76
C THR A 105 -5.22 -14.50 16.31
N ARG A 106 -4.07 -14.68 16.99
CA ARG A 106 -3.62 -16.02 17.44
C ARG A 106 -4.54 -16.64 18.48
N ASP A 107 -5.17 -15.80 19.29
CA ASP A 107 -6.10 -16.23 20.35
C ASP A 107 -7.57 -16.18 19.91
N LEU A 108 -7.85 -15.83 18.64
CA LEU A 108 -9.20 -15.71 18.10
C LEU A 108 -9.67 -17.03 17.46
N GLY A 109 -10.89 -17.42 17.76
CA GLY A 109 -11.54 -18.62 17.24
C GLY A 109 -12.56 -18.34 16.13
N PRO A 110 -13.23 -19.40 15.63
CA PRO A 110 -14.33 -19.26 14.69
C PRO A 110 -15.48 -18.41 15.27
N GLY A 111 -15.91 -17.39 14.54
CA GLY A 111 -16.98 -16.48 14.96
C GLY A 111 -16.50 -15.18 15.62
N ASP A 112 -15.20 -15.09 15.96
CA ASP A 112 -14.58 -13.84 16.40
C ASP A 112 -14.27 -12.90 15.23
N THR A 113 -13.82 -11.68 15.54
CA THR A 113 -13.41 -10.67 14.56
C THR A 113 -12.31 -11.19 13.64
N THR A 114 -12.56 -11.21 12.32
CA THR A 114 -11.53 -11.56 11.34
C THR A 114 -10.62 -10.36 11.09
N VAL A 115 -9.32 -10.49 11.37
CA VAL A 115 -8.33 -9.44 11.09
C VAL A 115 -7.44 -9.88 9.94
N SER A 116 -7.30 -9.03 8.94
CA SER A 116 -6.42 -9.25 7.79
C SER A 116 -5.66 -7.98 7.43
N CYS A 117 -4.63 -8.14 6.61
CA CYS A 117 -3.89 -7.04 6.02
C CYS A 117 -4.00 -7.07 4.50
N VAL A 118 -3.89 -5.91 3.88
CA VAL A 118 -3.64 -5.78 2.44
C VAL A 118 -2.32 -5.08 2.22
N ARG A 119 -1.57 -5.52 1.21
CA ARG A 119 -0.32 -4.90 0.81
C ARG A 119 -0.37 -4.54 -0.66
N TYR A 120 0.01 -3.30 -0.95
CA TYR A 120 0.03 -2.79 -2.31
C TYR A 120 1.14 -1.74 -2.49
N GLY A 121 1.50 -1.48 -3.74
CA GLY A 121 2.49 -0.47 -4.10
C GLY A 121 1.94 0.95 -4.06
N ASN A 122 2.69 1.90 -4.60
CA ASN A 122 2.21 3.29 -4.66
C ASN A 122 0.96 3.38 -5.56
N VAL A 123 -0.12 3.96 -5.03
CA VAL A 123 -1.30 4.30 -5.84
C VAL A 123 -0.97 5.46 -6.77
N MET A 124 -1.25 5.28 -8.06
CA MET A 124 -1.04 6.28 -9.09
C MET A 124 -1.81 7.57 -8.79
N TYR A 125 -1.21 8.71 -9.13
CA TYR A 125 -1.74 10.06 -8.87
C TYR A 125 -2.02 10.41 -7.39
N SER A 126 -1.56 9.60 -6.43
CA SER A 126 -1.76 9.93 -5.01
C SER A 126 -1.06 11.25 -4.62
N ARG A 127 -1.62 11.98 -3.65
CA ARG A 127 -1.08 13.28 -3.20
C ARG A 127 0.39 13.16 -2.78
N GLY A 128 1.25 13.97 -3.41
CA GLY A 128 2.69 14.00 -3.14
C GLY A 128 3.48 12.89 -3.84
N SER A 129 2.87 12.11 -4.74
CA SER A 129 3.55 11.10 -5.54
C SER A 129 4.23 11.67 -6.79
N VAL A 130 4.92 10.81 -7.53
CA VAL A 130 5.77 11.20 -8.66
C VAL A 130 4.98 11.67 -9.89
N ILE A 131 3.83 11.08 -10.19
CA ILE A 131 2.99 11.46 -11.34
C ILE A 131 2.53 12.94 -11.25
N PRO A 132 1.90 13.41 -10.16
CA PRO A 132 1.50 14.82 -10.05
C PRO A 132 2.71 15.75 -9.97
N LEU A 133 3.87 15.28 -9.46
CA LEU A 133 5.11 16.06 -9.48
C LEU A 133 5.60 16.28 -10.93
N PHE A 134 5.66 15.23 -11.75
CA PHE A 134 6.11 15.30 -13.13
C PHE A 134 5.17 16.16 -13.97
N ILE A 135 3.85 15.97 -13.83
CA ILE A 135 2.85 16.81 -14.50
C ILE A 135 3.02 18.29 -14.09
N LYS A 136 3.24 18.57 -12.80
CA LYS A 136 3.53 19.93 -12.34
C LYS A 136 4.81 20.49 -12.96
N GLN A 137 5.90 19.71 -12.99
CA GLN A 137 7.17 20.13 -13.61
C GLN A 137 6.97 20.46 -15.10
N ILE A 138 6.24 19.63 -15.84
CA ILE A 138 5.86 19.86 -17.24
C ILE A 138 5.08 21.18 -17.38
N LYS A 139 4.01 21.36 -16.60
CA LYS A 139 3.16 22.57 -16.66
C LYS A 139 3.92 23.85 -16.30
N GLU A 140 4.94 23.74 -15.44
CA GLU A 140 5.81 24.85 -15.02
C GLU A 140 7.02 25.07 -15.95
N GLY A 141 7.19 24.25 -17.00
CA GLY A 141 8.35 24.32 -17.91
C GLY A 141 9.67 24.01 -17.22
N ARG A 142 9.66 23.21 -16.15
CA ARG A 142 10.85 22.79 -15.40
C ARG A 142 11.30 21.40 -15.85
N PRO A 143 12.60 21.07 -15.74
CA PRO A 143 13.08 19.72 -15.97
C PRO A 143 12.35 18.70 -15.07
N ILE A 144 12.02 17.55 -15.63
CA ILE A 144 11.54 16.39 -14.87
C ILE A 144 12.72 15.79 -14.15
N THR A 145 12.63 15.68 -12.82
CA THR A 145 13.72 15.15 -12.00
C THR A 145 13.47 13.67 -11.71
N ILE A 146 14.32 12.79 -12.26
CA ILE A 146 14.30 11.35 -11.98
C ILE A 146 15.50 10.97 -11.12
N THR A 147 15.33 10.01 -10.22
CA THR A 147 16.40 9.58 -9.31
C THR A 147 17.36 8.64 -10.01
N GLU A 148 16.90 7.43 -10.31
CA GLU A 148 17.62 6.39 -11.05
C GLU A 148 16.71 5.88 -12.17
N PRO A 149 17.08 6.05 -13.45
CA PRO A 149 16.25 5.66 -14.60
C PRO A 149 15.78 4.21 -14.57
N GLY A 150 16.63 3.29 -14.10
CA GLY A 150 16.33 1.86 -14.03
C GLY A 150 15.36 1.47 -12.90
N MET A 151 14.96 2.40 -12.02
CA MET A 151 14.02 2.09 -10.96
C MET A 151 12.66 1.68 -11.51
N THR A 152 12.13 0.57 -11.01
CA THR A 152 10.77 0.11 -11.34
C THR A 152 9.81 0.31 -10.18
N ARG A 153 8.55 0.59 -10.48
CA ARG A 153 7.48 0.67 -9.49
C ARG A 153 6.24 -0.05 -10.02
N PHE A 154 5.52 -0.72 -9.14
CA PHE A 154 4.20 -1.26 -9.46
C PHE A 154 3.24 -0.12 -9.83
N MET A 155 2.49 -0.29 -10.92
CA MET A 155 1.47 0.63 -11.37
C MET A 155 0.11 0.12 -10.89
N LEU A 156 -0.47 0.82 -9.91
CA LEU A 156 -1.74 0.45 -9.30
C LEU A 156 -2.69 1.65 -9.25
N ALA A 157 -3.86 1.52 -9.86
CA ALA A 157 -4.88 2.56 -9.81
C ALA A 157 -5.64 2.53 -8.47
N LEU A 158 -6.20 3.66 -8.06
CA LEU A 158 -6.99 3.73 -6.83
C LEU A 158 -8.18 2.75 -6.81
N PRO A 159 -8.96 2.57 -7.90
CA PRO A 159 -10.03 1.56 -7.92
C PRO A 159 -9.53 0.14 -7.68
N GLU A 160 -8.33 -0.19 -8.13
CA GLU A 160 -7.73 -1.51 -7.91
C GLU A 160 -7.28 -1.72 -6.47
N ALA A 161 -6.78 -0.67 -5.81
CA ALA A 161 -6.48 -0.70 -4.39
C ALA A 161 -7.76 -0.87 -3.54
N ILE A 162 -8.87 -0.24 -3.96
CA ILE A 162 -10.18 -0.43 -3.31
C ILE A 162 -10.67 -1.88 -3.50
N GLN A 163 -10.57 -2.42 -4.71
CA GLN A 163 -10.93 -3.82 -5.00
C GLN A 163 -10.12 -4.83 -4.16
N LEU A 164 -8.83 -4.56 -3.90
CA LEU A 164 -8.02 -5.41 -3.03
C LEU A 164 -8.57 -5.43 -1.59
N VAL A 165 -9.02 -4.28 -1.09
CA VAL A 165 -9.63 -4.20 0.24
C VAL A 165 -10.97 -4.93 0.30
N GLU A 166 -11.82 -4.73 -0.71
CA GLU A 166 -13.09 -5.47 -0.84
C GLU A 166 -12.87 -6.99 -0.94
N PHE A 167 -11.84 -7.41 -1.69
CA PHE A 167 -11.45 -8.80 -1.81
C PHE A 167 -11.06 -9.39 -0.45
N ALA A 168 -10.28 -8.67 0.35
CA ALA A 168 -9.92 -9.09 1.70
C ALA A 168 -11.16 -9.22 2.61
N PHE A 169 -12.12 -8.29 2.56
CA PHE A 169 -13.36 -8.41 3.34
C PHE A 169 -14.17 -9.67 3.02
N GLN A 170 -14.09 -10.18 1.79
CA GLN A 170 -14.88 -11.33 1.34
C GLN A 170 -14.15 -12.67 1.51
N ASN A 171 -12.82 -12.68 1.43
CA ASN A 171 -12.02 -13.90 1.29
C ASN A 171 -11.01 -14.12 2.42
N ALA A 172 -10.85 -13.16 3.34
CA ALA A 172 -9.89 -13.29 4.43
C ALA A 172 -10.31 -14.34 5.45
N GLU A 173 -9.34 -15.15 5.85
CA GLU A 173 -9.32 -15.79 7.15
C GLU A 173 -8.33 -15.05 8.07
N GLN A 174 -8.22 -15.52 9.31
CA GLN A 174 -7.46 -14.85 10.36
C GLN A 174 -5.98 -14.69 10.00
N GLY A 175 -5.51 -13.44 10.07
CA GLY A 175 -4.11 -13.07 9.92
C GLY A 175 -3.59 -13.10 8.47
N ASP A 176 -4.46 -13.28 7.48
CA ASP A 176 -4.06 -13.26 6.07
C ASP A 176 -3.51 -11.90 5.65
N VAL A 177 -2.55 -11.93 4.72
CA VAL A 177 -2.09 -10.77 3.97
C VAL A 177 -2.41 -10.96 2.50
N PHE A 178 -3.24 -10.08 1.93
CA PHE A 178 -3.54 -10.09 0.50
C PHE A 178 -2.65 -9.12 -0.26
N VAL A 179 -2.09 -9.62 -1.37
CA VAL A 179 -1.30 -8.85 -2.33
C VAL A 179 -2.01 -8.89 -3.67
N ARG A 180 -2.25 -7.75 -4.29
CA ARG A 180 -2.72 -7.70 -5.69
C ARG A 180 -1.53 -7.81 -6.64
N LYS A 181 -1.60 -8.72 -7.61
CA LYS A 181 -0.63 -8.76 -8.71
C LYS A 181 -0.81 -7.51 -9.56
N ALA A 182 0.28 -6.82 -9.83
CA ALA A 182 0.26 -5.56 -10.58
C ALA A 182 1.41 -5.52 -11.59
N PRO A 183 1.20 -4.89 -12.75
CA PRO A 183 2.29 -4.63 -13.67
C PRO A 183 3.20 -3.51 -13.13
N ALA A 184 4.36 -3.33 -13.73
CA ALA A 184 5.31 -2.28 -13.38
C ALA A 184 5.85 -1.57 -14.62
N CYS A 185 6.46 -0.41 -14.43
CA CYS A 185 7.27 0.26 -15.44
C CYS A 185 8.46 0.95 -14.77
N THR A 186 9.42 1.39 -15.58
CA THR A 186 10.53 2.22 -15.09
C THR A 186 10.06 3.65 -14.84
N VAL A 187 10.70 4.34 -13.89
CA VAL A 187 10.43 5.77 -13.63
C VAL A 187 10.79 6.62 -14.86
N HIS A 188 11.79 6.18 -15.65
CA HIS A 188 12.15 6.83 -16.91
C HIS A 188 11.02 6.75 -17.94
N MET A 189 10.49 5.55 -18.22
CA MET A 189 9.37 5.36 -19.14
C MET A 189 8.15 6.17 -18.70
N LEU A 190 7.87 6.23 -17.39
CA LEU A 190 6.81 7.05 -16.85
C LEU A 190 7.00 8.55 -17.17
N ALA A 191 8.22 9.07 -17.04
CA ALA A 191 8.52 10.46 -17.39
C ALA A 191 8.33 10.71 -18.89
N GLU A 192 8.89 9.85 -19.75
CA GLU A 192 8.78 9.96 -21.21
C GLU A 192 7.33 9.91 -21.68
N THR A 193 6.54 8.94 -21.20
CA THR A 193 5.13 8.81 -21.56
C THR A 193 4.34 10.05 -21.15
N LEU A 194 4.61 10.65 -19.97
CA LEU A 194 3.95 11.89 -19.57
C LEU A 194 4.38 13.07 -20.46
N ILE A 195 5.66 13.21 -20.82
CA ILE A 195 6.14 14.24 -21.75
C ILE A 195 5.40 14.13 -23.09
N GLU A 196 5.30 12.91 -23.64
CA GLU A 196 4.61 12.65 -24.90
C GLU A 196 3.12 13.01 -24.81
N MET A 197 2.43 12.58 -23.75
CA MET A 197 1.00 12.85 -23.54
C MET A 197 0.69 14.35 -23.48
N PHE A 198 1.57 15.14 -22.86
CA PHE A 198 1.44 16.59 -22.77
C PHE A 198 2.01 17.34 -24.00
N LYS A 199 2.62 16.63 -24.95
CA LYS A 199 3.36 17.23 -26.08
C LYS A 199 4.30 18.34 -25.60
N ALA A 200 5.04 18.04 -24.55
CA ALA A 200 6.00 18.94 -23.94
C ALA A 200 7.42 18.65 -24.43
N ASP A 201 8.32 19.61 -24.25
CA ASP A 201 9.76 19.46 -24.56
C ASP A 201 10.58 19.52 -23.26
N SER A 202 10.10 18.83 -22.23
CA SER A 202 10.72 18.88 -20.89
C SER A 202 11.97 18.00 -20.84
N GLU A 203 13.09 18.59 -20.42
CA GLU A 203 14.32 17.84 -20.14
C GLU A 203 14.13 16.85 -18.98
N ILE A 204 14.64 15.63 -19.12
CA ILE A 204 14.75 14.67 -18.01
C ILE A 204 16.13 14.82 -17.36
N LYS A 205 16.16 15.24 -16.10
CA LYS A 205 17.38 15.39 -15.30
C LYS A 205 17.51 14.28 -14.28
N VAL A 206 18.59 13.50 -14.38
CA VAL A 206 18.96 12.48 -13.38
C VAL A 206 19.59 13.16 -12.17
N ILE A 207 19.00 12.97 -10.99
CA ILE A 207 19.46 13.57 -9.71
C ILE A 207 20.15 12.56 -8.79
N GLY A 208 20.19 11.29 -9.17
CA GLY A 208 20.73 10.20 -8.35
C GLY A 208 19.71 9.67 -7.34
N MET A 209 20.03 8.54 -6.71
CA MET A 209 19.16 7.94 -5.69
C MET A 209 19.02 8.82 -4.45
N ARG A 210 17.80 8.96 -3.94
CA ARG A 210 17.56 9.58 -2.64
C ARG A 210 17.71 8.54 -1.52
N HIS A 211 17.95 9.04 -0.31
CA HIS A 211 18.03 8.20 0.88
C HIS A 211 16.70 7.47 1.14
N GLY A 212 16.78 6.18 1.51
CA GLY A 212 15.62 5.37 1.88
C GLY A 212 14.80 4.81 0.71
N GLU A 213 15.30 4.92 -0.53
CA GLU A 213 14.68 4.35 -1.73
C GLU A 213 15.33 3.03 -2.16
N LYS A 214 14.53 2.14 -2.76
CA LYS A 214 14.99 0.91 -3.40
C LYS A 214 14.99 1.02 -4.91
N LEU A 215 15.80 0.20 -5.58
CA LEU A 215 15.80 0.10 -7.04
C LEU A 215 14.44 -0.45 -7.53
N TYR A 216 13.94 -1.49 -6.88
CA TYR A 216 12.63 -2.08 -7.09
C TYR A 216 11.92 -2.27 -5.76
N GLU A 217 10.59 -2.35 -5.79
CA GLU A 217 9.78 -2.63 -4.61
C GLU A 217 9.37 -4.10 -4.61
N THR A 218 9.31 -4.70 -3.42
CA THR A 218 8.91 -6.10 -3.24
C THR A 218 7.51 -6.15 -2.64
N LEU A 219 6.61 -6.93 -3.23
CA LEU A 219 5.25 -7.12 -2.72
C LEU A 219 5.10 -8.39 -1.89
N ALA A 220 5.88 -9.43 -2.15
CA ALA A 220 5.93 -10.64 -1.32
C ALA A 220 7.35 -11.20 -1.32
N SER A 221 7.87 -11.57 -0.16
CA SER A 221 9.16 -12.26 -0.10
C SER A 221 9.03 -13.71 -0.55
N ALA A 222 10.15 -14.33 -0.93
CA ALA A 222 10.21 -15.75 -1.26
C ALA A 222 9.67 -16.63 -0.11
N GLU A 223 9.93 -16.26 1.15
CA GLU A 223 9.39 -16.93 2.34
C GLU A 223 7.86 -16.81 2.41
N GLU A 224 7.31 -15.63 2.15
CA GLU A 224 5.86 -15.42 2.15
C GLU A 224 5.18 -16.21 1.03
N LEU A 225 5.82 -16.28 -0.15
CA LEU A 225 5.29 -16.97 -1.32
C LEU A 225 5.24 -18.50 -1.14
N ARG A 226 6.16 -19.10 -0.37
CA ARG A 226 6.12 -20.55 -0.08
C ARG A 226 4.84 -21.01 0.61
N ARG A 227 4.18 -20.10 1.33
CA ARG A 227 2.92 -20.35 2.04
C ARG A 227 1.76 -19.54 1.46
N ALA A 228 1.95 -18.96 0.28
CA ALA A 228 0.92 -18.19 -0.39
C ALA A 228 0.05 -19.08 -1.27
N GLU A 229 -1.23 -18.73 -1.34
CA GLU A 229 -2.17 -19.28 -2.32
C GLU A 229 -2.32 -18.31 -3.49
N ASP A 230 -2.17 -18.80 -4.71
CA ASP A 230 -2.44 -18.02 -5.93
C ASP A 230 -3.95 -18.03 -6.22
N MET A 231 -4.59 -16.88 -6.01
CA MET A 231 -6.03 -16.67 -6.23
C MET A 231 -6.29 -15.91 -7.54
N GLY A 232 -5.46 -16.15 -8.56
CA GLY A 232 -5.54 -15.49 -9.86
C GLY A 232 -4.95 -14.09 -9.83
N GLY A 233 -5.77 -13.07 -9.62
CA GLY A 233 -5.33 -11.67 -9.54
C GLY A 233 -4.63 -11.29 -8.24
N TYR A 234 -4.62 -12.21 -7.26
CA TYR A 234 -4.16 -11.98 -5.90
C TYR A 234 -3.27 -13.11 -5.41
N TYR A 235 -2.34 -12.80 -4.51
CA TYR A 235 -1.75 -13.77 -3.61
C TYR A 235 -2.38 -13.62 -2.22
N ARG A 236 -2.72 -14.74 -1.60
CA ARG A 236 -3.14 -14.84 -0.20
C ARG A 236 -2.00 -15.44 0.60
N ILE A 237 -1.27 -14.61 1.34
CA ILE A 237 -0.20 -15.06 2.23
C ILE A 237 -0.84 -15.42 3.56
N ARG A 238 -0.92 -16.72 3.86
CA ARG A 238 -1.56 -17.22 5.08
C ARG A 238 -0.74 -16.86 6.32
N LEU A 239 -1.42 -16.68 7.46
CA LEU A 239 -0.75 -16.56 8.75
C LEU A 239 0.13 -17.77 9.00
N ASP A 240 1.25 -17.53 9.67
CA ASP A 240 2.10 -18.62 10.13
C ASP A 240 1.48 -19.24 11.39
N THR A 241 0.78 -20.36 11.18
CA THR A 241 0.08 -21.12 12.22
C THR A 241 0.98 -22.09 12.97
N ARG A 242 2.31 -21.97 12.89
CA ARG A 242 3.21 -22.68 13.81
C ARG A 242 2.85 -22.29 15.25
N ASP A 243 2.19 -23.20 15.97
CA ASP A 243 1.50 -23.04 17.27
C ASP A 243 2.39 -22.48 18.41
N LEU A 244 2.75 -21.19 18.41
CA LEU A 244 3.69 -20.58 19.38
C LEU A 244 4.94 -21.44 19.66
N ASN A 245 5.25 -22.38 18.77
CA ASN A 245 6.16 -23.47 19.03
C ASN A 245 7.52 -23.02 18.54
N TYR A 246 8.32 -22.58 19.51
CA TYR A 246 9.66 -22.06 19.27
C TYR A 246 10.55 -23.06 18.52
N SER A 247 10.31 -24.38 18.60
CA SER A 247 11.14 -25.38 17.92
C SER A 247 11.25 -25.13 16.41
N LYS A 248 10.19 -24.66 15.76
CA LYS A 248 10.19 -24.42 14.31
C LYS A 248 10.92 -23.13 13.87
N TYR A 249 11.41 -22.33 14.81
CA TYR A 249 12.38 -21.25 14.53
C TYR A 249 13.84 -21.71 14.68
N PHE A 250 14.08 -22.90 15.24
CA PHE A 250 15.43 -23.36 15.62
C PHE A 250 15.81 -24.75 15.07
N THR A 251 14.90 -25.71 14.93
CA THR A 251 15.23 -27.15 14.75
C THR A 251 14.55 -27.88 13.59
N GLU A 252 13.54 -27.31 12.93
CA GLU A 252 12.81 -27.95 11.81
C GLU A 252 12.75 -27.00 10.59
N GLY A 253 13.02 -27.53 9.38
CA GLY A 253 12.91 -26.81 8.11
C GLY A 253 12.10 -27.61 7.09
N ASP A 254 11.47 -26.91 6.14
CA ASP A 254 10.63 -27.53 5.08
C ASP A 254 11.47 -27.83 3.82
N PRO A 255 11.57 -29.09 3.36
CA PRO A 255 12.39 -29.49 2.22
C PRO A 255 11.72 -29.38 0.83
N GLU A 256 10.43 -29.04 0.70
CA GLU A 256 9.75 -28.97 -0.62
C GLU A 256 9.56 -27.54 -1.17
N GLU A 257 9.72 -27.42 -2.49
CA GLU A 257 9.68 -26.22 -3.36
C GLU A 257 10.39 -24.97 -2.83
N VAL A 258 11.66 -24.83 -3.19
CA VAL A 258 12.42 -23.61 -2.99
C VAL A 258 11.87 -22.54 -3.94
N VAL A 259 10.82 -21.82 -3.53
CA VAL A 259 10.62 -20.46 -4.06
C VAL A 259 11.88 -19.69 -3.66
N THR A 260 12.70 -19.40 -4.67
CA THR A 260 14.01 -18.74 -4.51
C THR A 260 13.92 -17.24 -4.71
N GLU A 261 12.89 -16.75 -5.39
CA GLU A 261 12.77 -15.35 -5.79
C GLU A 261 11.57 -14.67 -5.14
N ASP A 262 11.78 -13.41 -4.73
CA ASP A 262 10.73 -12.53 -4.26
C ASP A 262 9.81 -12.11 -5.41
N TYR A 263 8.56 -11.77 -5.12
CA TYR A 263 7.69 -11.09 -6.08
C TYR A 263 7.89 -9.57 -6.00
N HIS A 264 8.49 -8.98 -7.03
CA HIS A 264 8.92 -7.59 -7.03
C HIS A 264 8.74 -6.88 -8.38
N SER A 265 8.89 -5.55 -8.40
CA SER A 265 8.56 -4.76 -9.60
C SER A 265 9.47 -5.01 -10.80
N HIS A 266 10.62 -5.70 -10.66
CA HIS A 266 11.47 -6.10 -11.79
C HIS A 266 11.04 -7.39 -12.50
N ASN A 267 10.42 -8.34 -11.80
CA ASN A 267 10.06 -9.67 -12.36
C ASN A 267 8.56 -9.82 -12.62
N THR A 268 7.75 -8.82 -12.26
CA THR A 268 6.36 -8.73 -12.71
C THR A 268 6.27 -8.36 -14.19
N ARG A 269 5.06 -8.44 -14.75
CA ARG A 269 4.75 -7.96 -16.11
C ARG A 269 5.16 -6.49 -16.25
N GLN A 270 6.08 -6.20 -17.17
CA GLN A 270 6.49 -4.84 -17.51
C GLN A 270 5.52 -4.26 -18.55
N LEU A 271 5.04 -3.04 -18.32
CA LEU A 271 4.25 -2.29 -19.28
C LEU A 271 5.15 -1.76 -20.40
N ASP A 272 4.60 -1.68 -21.62
CA ASP A 272 5.16 -0.84 -22.66
C ASP A 272 4.58 0.60 -22.62
N HIS A 273 5.06 1.49 -23.50
CA HIS A 273 4.58 2.88 -23.56
C HIS A 273 3.08 2.98 -23.87
N ALA A 274 2.54 2.12 -24.73
CA ALA A 274 1.14 2.16 -25.13
C ALA A 274 0.23 1.73 -23.96
N GLU A 275 0.57 0.62 -23.31
CA GLU A 275 -0.13 0.11 -22.14
C GLU A 275 -0.06 1.09 -20.97
N LEU A 276 1.11 1.70 -20.72
CA LEU A 276 1.26 2.71 -19.67
C LEU A 276 0.43 3.97 -19.97
N ARG A 277 0.38 4.40 -21.24
CA ARG A 277 -0.44 5.53 -21.66
C ARG A 277 -1.93 5.26 -21.46
N GLU A 278 -2.41 4.08 -21.85
CA GLU A 278 -3.80 3.68 -21.61
C GLU A 278 -4.12 3.66 -20.12
N LEU A 279 -3.23 3.11 -19.31
CA LEU A 279 -3.38 3.07 -17.86
C LEU A 279 -3.43 4.48 -17.25
N LEU A 280 -2.55 5.39 -17.67
CA LEU A 280 -2.57 6.79 -17.22
C LEU A 280 -3.85 7.51 -17.64
N LEU A 281 -4.35 7.27 -18.86
CA LEU A 281 -5.61 7.84 -19.36
C LEU A 281 -6.84 7.27 -18.66
N SER A 282 -6.74 6.11 -18.01
CA SER A 282 -7.82 5.58 -17.18
C SER A 282 -8.07 6.43 -15.92
N LEU A 283 -7.05 7.17 -15.46
CA LEU A 283 -7.10 7.99 -14.25
C LEU A 283 -7.85 9.31 -14.50
N PRO A 284 -8.98 9.56 -13.81
CA PRO A 284 -9.76 10.80 -13.98
C PRO A 284 -8.93 12.07 -13.78
N GLU A 285 -7.99 12.04 -12.84
CA GLU A 285 -7.15 13.18 -12.51
C GLU A 285 -6.17 13.52 -13.62
N VAL A 286 -5.55 12.52 -14.25
CA VAL A 286 -4.63 12.73 -15.38
C VAL A 286 -5.39 13.31 -16.59
N ARG A 287 -6.60 12.79 -16.87
CA ARG A 287 -7.46 13.36 -17.92
C ARG A 287 -7.77 14.83 -17.68
N ARG A 288 -8.13 15.19 -16.44
CA ARG A 288 -8.38 16.59 -16.07
C ARG A 288 -7.16 17.48 -16.29
N GLU A 289 -5.97 17.05 -15.89
CA GLU A 289 -4.74 17.82 -16.10
C GLU A 289 -4.42 18.04 -17.58
N LEU A 290 -4.67 17.03 -18.42
CA LEU A 290 -4.52 17.14 -19.88
C LEU A 290 -5.55 18.11 -20.48
N ASP A 291 -6.82 18.00 -20.06
CA ASP A 291 -7.89 18.87 -20.55
C ASP A 291 -7.60 20.34 -20.21
N GLU A 292 -7.17 20.63 -18.98
CA GLU A 292 -6.75 21.97 -18.56
C GLU A 292 -5.54 22.48 -19.37
N TRP A 293 -4.55 21.63 -19.60
CA TRP A 293 -3.34 21.98 -20.37
C TRP A 293 -3.66 22.36 -21.81
N TYR A 294 -4.50 21.56 -22.48
CA TYR A 294 -4.87 21.82 -23.88
C TYR A 294 -5.91 22.94 -24.01
N ALA A 295 -6.76 23.16 -23.02
CA ALA A 295 -7.66 24.32 -22.99
C ALA A 295 -6.89 25.64 -22.91
N GLY A 296 -5.81 25.71 -22.14
CA GLY A 296 -4.97 26.92 -22.04
C GLY A 296 -4.08 27.20 -23.26
N LYS A 297 -3.99 26.28 -24.22
CA LYS A 297 -3.24 26.43 -25.47
C LYS A 297 -4.12 26.79 -26.68
N LYS A 298 -5.45 26.81 -26.51
CA LYS A 298 -6.41 27.28 -27.53
C LYS A 298 -6.65 28.77 -27.37
#